data_AF-X7YKM1-F1
#
_entry.id   AF-X7YKM1-F1
#
_cell.length_a   1.000
_cell.length_b   1.000
_cell.length_c   1.000
_cell.angle_alpha   90.00
_cell.angle_beta   90.00
_cell.angle_gamma   90.00
#
_symmetry.space_group_name_H-M   'P 1'
#
loop_
_entity.id
_entity.type
_entity.pdbx_description
1 polymer ?
#
loop_
_entity_poly.entity_id
_entity_poly.type
_entity_poly.pdbx_seq_one_letter_code
_entity_poly.pdbx_strand_id
1 'polypeptide(L)'
;MLFAPVPRMMPSAAAVDCPDVEVIFARGTSEPPGVGRVGQALVDSLRQQTGLNVDAYGVKYPAGKLQLGGGDGANDTISRVKDVVQACPNTKIVLGGYSQGASVMDIVAGVPVGGVTWGSSLPPQYVDNIAALATFGNIADRSGSPISSQSQLLGSKAIDLCNPGDPICHAGPGNEWSDHTDGYVPTYTTQAATFIAAKLLTAGASSVPGRARCPARPRRWDRVRPWDPTSRRLAPGNAWVGVSDRSGMSFRPASGLLGLLTAAALAIPPFALIPPAHAASCPDVQVVFARGRLEPAGTGQIGTALVSALRSRVSGKNIGVYPVNYAANADVVRGANDMSGHIQYMANTCPDTRLVLGGYSLGAAVTDVVLAAPGPMLGFTNPLPPGADEHIAAVALFGNGTQWVGPITTFNPIYNDRTIELCHGADPVCNPADPKTWSNNWPEHLAPAYIKAGMVDQAADFVAGKL
;
A
#
# COMPACT_ATOMS: atom_id res chain seq x y z
N MET A 1 45.33 4.28 -53.13
CA MET A 1 44.11 4.84 -52.50
C MET A 1 44.20 4.57 -51.01
N LEU A 2 44.45 5.62 -50.22
CA LEU A 2 44.51 5.56 -48.75
C LEU A 2 43.08 5.72 -48.21
N PHE A 3 42.56 4.71 -47.51
CA PHE A 3 41.32 4.83 -46.76
C PHE A 3 41.63 5.36 -45.36
N ALA A 4 41.10 6.54 -45.03
CA ALA A 4 41.16 7.10 -43.69
C ALA A 4 40.13 6.40 -42.77
N PRO A 5 40.46 6.14 -41.48
CA PRO A 5 39.51 5.56 -40.55
C PRO A 5 38.48 6.61 -40.09
N VAL A 6 37.21 6.27 -40.19
CA VAL A 6 36.09 7.06 -39.67
C VAL A 6 36.09 6.99 -38.13
N PRO A 7 36.02 8.12 -37.40
CA PRO A 7 35.91 8.07 -35.95
C PRO A 7 34.56 7.50 -35.54
N ARG A 8 34.57 6.40 -34.78
CA ARG A 8 33.38 5.93 -34.06
C ARG A 8 33.09 6.91 -32.92
N MET A 9 32.05 7.71 -33.10
CA MET A 9 31.41 8.44 -32.00
C MET A 9 30.83 7.39 -31.04
N MET A 10 31.39 7.29 -29.83
CA MET A 10 30.75 6.52 -28.77
C MET A 10 29.50 7.27 -28.33
N PRO A 11 28.37 6.58 -28.06
CA PRO A 11 27.21 7.24 -27.46
C PRO A 11 27.64 7.82 -26.13
N SER A 12 27.59 9.14 -25.99
CA SER A 12 27.66 9.76 -24.68
C SER A 12 26.42 9.32 -23.92
N ALA A 13 26.59 8.65 -22.79
CA ALA A 13 25.51 8.53 -21.83
C ALA A 13 25.06 9.96 -21.51
N ALA A 14 23.79 10.28 -21.76
CA ALA A 14 23.21 11.50 -21.23
C ALA A 14 23.37 11.40 -19.71
N ALA A 15 24.06 12.36 -19.10
CA ALA A 15 24.01 12.50 -17.66
C ALA A 15 22.53 12.63 -17.28
N VAL A 16 22.05 11.81 -16.35
CA VAL A 16 20.70 12.00 -15.81
C VAL A 16 20.72 13.35 -15.11
N ASP A 17 20.01 14.33 -15.66
CA ASP A 17 19.85 15.64 -15.04
C ASP A 17 19.00 15.48 -13.77
N CYS A 18 19.67 15.20 -12.65
CA CYS A 18 19.03 15.04 -11.35
C CYS A 18 18.52 16.39 -10.83
N PRO A 19 17.30 16.45 -10.26
CA PRO A 19 16.79 17.67 -9.66
C PRO A 19 17.54 18.00 -8.36
N ASP A 20 17.56 19.27 -7.97
CA ASP A 20 18.07 19.68 -6.66
C ASP A 20 17.22 19.06 -5.54
N VAL A 21 15.91 19.04 -5.77
CA VAL A 21 14.89 18.55 -4.84
C VAL A 21 13.86 17.71 -5.58
N GLU A 22 13.44 16.59 -4.99
CA GLU A 22 12.24 15.88 -5.44
C GLU A 22 11.18 15.87 -4.34
N VAL A 23 9.98 16.33 -4.68
CA VAL A 23 8.80 16.31 -3.81
C VAL A 23 7.98 15.06 -4.13
N ILE A 24 7.98 14.08 -3.22
CA ILE A 24 7.14 12.88 -3.28
C ILE A 24 5.85 13.17 -2.53
N PHE A 25 4.73 13.32 -3.25
CA PHE A 25 3.47 13.81 -2.68
C PHE A 25 2.31 12.83 -2.86
N ALA A 26 1.65 12.48 -1.75
CA ALA A 26 0.41 11.71 -1.75
C ALA A 26 -0.81 12.66 -1.76
N ARG A 27 -1.61 12.58 -2.82
CA ARG A 27 -2.77 13.45 -3.07
C ARG A 27 -3.93 13.25 -2.09
N GLY A 28 -4.98 14.04 -2.21
CA GLY A 28 -6.22 13.89 -1.45
C GLY A 28 -7.18 12.85 -2.03
N THR A 29 -8.19 12.51 -1.24
CA THR A 29 -9.27 11.61 -1.66
C THR A 29 -9.96 12.09 -2.94
N SER A 30 -10.14 11.20 -3.91
CA SER A 30 -10.73 11.44 -5.23
C SER A 30 -9.96 12.41 -6.15
N GLU A 31 -8.74 12.82 -5.80
CA GLU A 31 -7.91 13.58 -6.73
C GLU A 31 -7.38 12.68 -7.86
N PRO A 32 -7.22 13.22 -9.09
CA PRO A 32 -6.66 12.46 -10.21
C PRO A 32 -5.19 12.09 -9.98
N PRO A 33 -4.65 11.05 -10.65
CA PRO A 33 -3.24 10.68 -10.54
C PRO A 33 -2.29 11.86 -10.76
N GLY A 34 -1.25 11.94 -9.94
CA GLY A 34 -0.35 13.08 -9.83
C GLY A 34 -0.21 13.56 -8.38
N VAL A 35 0.34 14.74 -8.19
CA VAL A 35 0.54 15.33 -6.84
C VAL A 35 -0.70 16.02 -6.26
N GLY A 36 -1.78 16.12 -7.05
CA GLY A 36 -3.01 16.80 -6.63
C GLY A 36 -2.86 18.32 -6.55
N ARG A 37 -3.95 19.02 -6.23
CA ARG A 37 -4.03 20.48 -6.18
C ARG A 37 -3.11 21.06 -5.10
N VAL A 38 -3.13 20.47 -3.91
CA VAL A 38 -2.32 20.92 -2.76
C VAL A 38 -0.83 20.67 -3.02
N GLY A 39 -0.48 19.48 -3.52
CA GLY A 39 0.90 19.14 -3.85
C GLY A 39 1.47 20.02 -4.97
N GLN A 40 0.67 20.33 -6.00
CA GLN A 40 1.09 21.23 -7.07
C GLN A 40 1.36 22.64 -6.54
N ALA A 41 0.44 23.19 -5.73
CA ALA A 41 0.62 24.51 -5.11
C ALA A 41 1.85 24.57 -4.18
N LEU A 42 2.15 23.48 -3.46
CA LEU A 42 3.36 23.36 -2.66
C LEU A 42 4.63 23.42 -3.53
N VAL A 43 4.67 22.62 -4.61
CA VAL A 43 5.81 22.57 -5.54
C VAL A 43 6.05 23.94 -6.18
N ASP A 44 4.99 24.59 -6.64
CA ASP A 44 5.08 25.91 -7.29
C ASP A 44 5.56 26.98 -6.32
N SER A 45 5.05 26.99 -5.08
CA SER A 45 5.52 27.90 -4.04
C SER A 45 6.99 27.64 -3.67
N LEU A 46 7.41 26.37 -3.57
CA LEU A 46 8.80 26.02 -3.26
C LEU A 46 9.76 26.47 -4.37
N ARG A 47 9.40 26.25 -5.64
CA ARG A 47 10.17 26.75 -6.78
C ARG A 47 10.29 28.27 -6.75
N GLN A 48 9.19 28.97 -6.49
CA GLN A 48 9.18 30.43 -6.43
C GLN A 48 10.06 30.97 -5.30
N GLN A 49 10.04 30.34 -4.13
CA GLN A 49 10.78 30.82 -2.95
C GLN A 49 12.28 30.50 -3.01
N THR A 50 12.68 29.43 -3.70
CA THR A 50 14.06 28.92 -3.65
C THR A 50 14.84 29.09 -4.95
N GLY A 51 14.16 29.14 -6.11
CA GLY A 51 14.79 29.10 -7.42
C GLY A 51 15.45 27.75 -7.77
N LEU A 52 15.25 26.72 -6.96
CA LEU A 52 15.82 25.38 -7.18
C LEU A 52 15.10 24.63 -8.31
N ASN A 53 15.81 23.68 -8.92
CA ASN A 53 15.20 22.69 -9.79
C ASN A 53 14.46 21.65 -8.94
N VAL A 54 13.13 21.81 -8.83
CA VAL A 54 12.27 20.94 -8.03
C VAL A 54 11.46 20.04 -8.97
N ASP A 55 11.63 18.73 -8.84
CA ASP A 55 10.75 17.74 -9.46
C ASP A 55 9.65 17.29 -8.50
N ALA A 56 8.58 16.73 -9.06
CA ALA A 56 7.42 16.28 -8.32
C ALA A 56 7.03 14.87 -8.75
N TYR A 57 6.87 13.98 -7.76
CA TYR A 57 6.38 12.62 -7.95
C TYR A 57 5.05 12.46 -7.23
N GLY A 58 4.00 12.17 -7.99
CA GLY A 58 2.70 11.79 -7.45
C GLY A 58 2.72 10.34 -6.99
N VAL A 59 2.53 10.10 -5.69
CA VAL A 59 2.49 8.75 -5.12
C VAL A 59 1.42 7.93 -5.84
N LYS A 60 1.81 6.72 -6.27
CA LYS A 60 0.95 5.79 -7.02
C LYS A 60 0.14 4.96 -6.03
N TYR A 61 -1.02 5.49 -5.70
CA TYR A 61 -2.01 4.78 -4.91
C TYR A 61 -3.42 5.22 -5.30
N PRO A 62 -4.47 4.47 -4.92
CA PRO A 62 -5.83 4.71 -5.41
C PRO A 62 -6.41 6.08 -5.04
N ALA A 63 -6.03 6.65 -3.89
CA ALA A 63 -6.66 7.86 -3.32
C ALA A 63 -8.20 7.79 -3.29
N GLY A 64 -8.79 6.60 -3.11
CA GLY A 64 -10.23 6.38 -3.24
C GLY A 64 -11.02 6.77 -1.98
N LYS A 65 -12.34 6.99 -2.12
CA LYS A 65 -13.21 7.42 -1.00
C LYS A 65 -13.22 6.50 0.22
N LEU A 66 -12.96 5.20 0.01
CA LEU A 66 -12.88 4.22 1.09
C LEU A 66 -11.59 4.35 1.93
N GLN A 67 -10.62 5.17 1.49
CA GLN A 67 -9.33 5.43 2.16
C GLN A 67 -8.45 4.20 2.44
N LEU A 68 -8.63 3.14 1.66
CA LEU A 68 -8.02 1.82 1.92
C LEU A 68 -6.57 1.70 1.40
N GLY A 69 -6.09 2.66 0.61
CA GLY A 69 -4.79 2.62 -0.07
C GLY A 69 -3.61 3.22 0.70
N GLY A 70 -3.75 3.52 1.99
CA GLY A 70 -2.70 4.17 2.80
C GLY A 70 -1.37 3.41 2.80
N GLY A 71 -1.43 2.08 2.96
CA GLY A 71 -0.24 1.22 2.96
C GLY A 71 0.42 1.10 1.59
N ASP A 72 -0.37 1.06 0.51
CA ASP A 72 0.15 1.05 -0.87
C ASP A 72 0.87 2.36 -1.19
N GLY A 73 0.27 3.49 -0.81
CA GLY A 73 0.91 4.80 -0.93
C GLY A 73 2.22 4.88 -0.15
N ALA A 74 2.27 4.29 1.05
CA ALA A 74 3.49 4.29 1.86
C ALA A 74 4.59 3.45 1.21
N ASN A 75 4.24 2.27 0.70
CA ASN A 75 5.18 1.39 0.00
C ASN A 75 5.70 2.02 -1.31
N ASP A 76 4.83 2.66 -2.10
CA ASP A 76 5.24 3.38 -3.31
C ASP A 76 6.13 4.58 -2.98
N THR A 77 5.80 5.33 -1.92
CA THR A 77 6.65 6.42 -1.40
C THR A 77 8.04 5.90 -1.04
N ILE A 78 8.12 4.79 -0.29
CA ILE A 78 9.39 4.18 0.11
C ILE A 78 10.16 3.64 -1.10
N SER A 79 9.46 3.05 -2.09
CA SER A 79 10.07 2.61 -3.34
C SER A 79 10.69 3.79 -4.08
N ARG A 80 9.94 4.89 -4.22
CA ARG A 80 10.45 6.09 -4.90
C ARG A 80 11.63 6.71 -4.17
N VAL A 81 11.61 6.74 -2.84
CA VAL A 81 12.77 7.19 -2.04
C VAL A 81 14.01 6.36 -2.39
N LYS A 82 13.90 5.03 -2.43
CA LYS A 82 15.02 4.14 -2.80
C LYS A 82 15.53 4.43 -4.20
N ASP A 83 14.62 4.59 -5.16
CA ASP A 83 14.96 4.88 -6.55
C ASP A 83 15.73 6.21 -6.68
N VAL A 84 15.26 7.27 -6.00
CA VAL A 84 15.93 8.58 -6.00
C VAL A 84 17.31 8.49 -5.35
N VAL A 85 17.43 7.83 -4.21
CA VAL A 85 18.72 7.68 -3.52
C VAL A 85 19.73 6.91 -4.38
N GLN A 86 19.28 5.92 -5.14
CA GLN A 86 20.13 5.14 -6.02
C GLN A 86 20.53 5.90 -7.30
N ALA A 87 19.57 6.57 -7.95
CA ALA A 87 19.80 7.24 -9.23
C ALA A 87 20.43 8.62 -9.06
N CYS A 88 20.05 9.34 -8.01
CA CYS A 88 20.37 10.75 -7.77
C CYS A 88 20.72 11.00 -6.29
N PRO A 89 21.87 10.48 -5.80
CA PRO A 89 22.22 10.50 -4.38
C PRO A 89 22.37 11.92 -3.78
N ASN A 90 22.55 12.94 -4.61
CA ASN A 90 22.66 14.34 -4.18
C ASN A 90 21.30 15.07 -4.11
N THR A 91 20.25 14.52 -4.75
CA THR A 91 18.91 15.10 -4.70
C THR A 91 18.36 15.03 -3.28
N LYS A 92 17.82 16.15 -2.79
CA LYS A 92 17.13 16.18 -1.50
C LYS A 92 15.68 15.75 -1.66
N ILE A 93 15.19 14.90 -0.76
CA ILE A 93 13.83 14.40 -0.84
C ILE A 93 12.93 15.17 0.13
N VAL A 94 11.78 15.62 -0.36
CA VAL A 94 10.70 16.20 0.45
C VAL A 94 9.49 15.28 0.36
N LEU A 95 8.95 14.88 1.50
CA LEU A 95 7.73 14.09 1.56
C LEU A 95 6.52 15.00 1.80
N GLY A 96 5.38 14.70 1.20
CA GLY A 96 4.16 15.46 1.48
C GLY A 96 2.86 14.69 1.28
N GLY A 97 1.82 15.11 1.98
CA GLY A 97 0.53 14.43 1.92
C GLY A 97 -0.64 15.33 2.28
N TYR A 98 -1.78 15.18 1.59
CA TYR A 98 -3.01 15.92 1.88
C TYR A 98 -4.17 14.99 2.23
N SER A 99 -4.89 15.25 3.32
CA SER A 99 -6.07 14.47 3.74
C SER A 99 -5.70 12.99 3.89
N GLN A 100 -6.31 12.10 3.11
CA GLN A 100 -5.90 10.69 3.01
C GLN A 100 -4.42 10.49 2.70
N GLY A 101 -3.82 11.34 1.86
CA GLY A 101 -2.40 11.32 1.57
C GLY A 101 -1.53 11.73 2.75
N ALA A 102 -2.04 12.50 3.71
CA ALA A 102 -1.34 12.74 4.97
C ALA A 102 -1.25 11.45 5.81
N SER A 103 -2.31 10.64 5.82
CA SER A 103 -2.28 9.31 6.45
C SER A 103 -1.29 8.34 5.80
N VAL A 104 -1.05 8.47 4.48
CA VAL A 104 0.07 7.76 3.82
C VAL A 104 1.40 8.16 4.47
N MET A 105 1.61 9.45 4.73
CA MET A 105 2.85 9.94 5.33
C MET A 105 2.97 9.61 6.82
N ASP A 106 1.87 9.49 7.56
CA ASP A 106 1.89 8.97 8.94
C ASP A 106 2.49 7.56 8.99
N ILE A 107 2.08 6.69 8.05
CA ILE A 107 2.60 5.32 7.92
C ILE A 107 4.09 5.34 7.60
N VAL A 108 4.50 6.13 6.61
CA VAL A 108 5.92 6.29 6.23
C VAL A 108 6.74 6.80 7.42
N ALA A 109 6.18 7.70 8.23
CA ALA A 109 6.83 8.26 9.40
C ALA A 109 6.79 7.36 10.65
N GLY A 110 6.15 6.20 10.56
CA GLY A 110 6.02 5.25 11.68
C GLY A 110 5.13 5.78 12.81
N VAL A 111 4.20 6.68 12.50
CA VAL A 111 3.23 7.23 13.45
C VAL A 111 1.94 6.40 13.36
N PRO A 112 1.54 5.70 14.43
CA PRO A 112 0.32 4.93 14.42
C PRO A 112 -0.90 5.85 14.37
N VAL A 113 -1.62 5.88 13.25
CA VAL A 113 -2.93 6.55 13.18
C VAL A 113 -3.93 5.70 13.96
N GLY A 114 -4.37 6.15 15.13
CA GLY A 114 -5.27 5.40 16.00
C GLY A 114 -4.66 4.15 16.66
N GLY A 115 -3.34 4.16 16.92
CA GLY A 115 -2.66 3.07 17.64
C GLY A 115 -2.32 1.83 16.81
N VAL A 116 -2.53 1.86 15.49
CA VAL A 116 -2.26 0.76 14.56
C VAL A 116 -1.23 1.20 13.52
N THR A 117 -0.27 0.31 13.20
CA THR A 117 0.73 0.55 12.14
C THR A 117 0.20 0.00 10.81
N TRP A 118 -0.09 0.90 9.86
CA TRP A 118 -0.84 0.56 8.64
C TRP A 118 0.02 0.43 7.37
N GLY A 119 1.19 -0.22 7.46
CA GLY A 119 2.11 -0.41 6.34
C GLY A 119 3.56 -0.42 6.81
N SER A 120 4.50 -0.29 5.86
CA SER A 120 5.92 -0.18 6.19
C SER A 120 6.28 1.27 6.51
N SER A 121 7.01 1.50 7.59
CA SER A 121 7.68 2.77 7.82
C SER A 121 8.95 2.89 6.98
N LEU A 122 9.41 4.12 6.77
CA LEU A 122 10.67 4.38 6.08
C LEU A 122 11.82 3.67 6.81
N PRO A 123 12.61 2.82 6.12
CA PRO A 123 13.75 2.17 6.76
C PRO A 123 14.75 3.22 7.27
N PRO A 124 15.30 3.08 8.50
CA PRO A 124 16.13 4.10 9.13
C PRO A 124 17.29 4.60 8.27
N GLN A 125 17.88 3.75 7.41
CA GLN A 125 19.00 4.13 6.56
C GLN A 125 18.67 5.20 5.50
N TYR A 126 17.38 5.45 5.21
CA TYR A 126 16.95 6.46 4.24
C TYR A 126 16.49 7.77 4.89
N VAL A 127 16.44 7.84 6.21
CA VAL A 127 15.93 9.01 6.95
C VAL A 127 16.78 10.25 6.65
N ASP A 128 18.09 10.10 6.51
CA ASP A 128 19.01 11.21 6.25
C ASP A 128 18.85 11.81 4.84
N ASN A 129 18.28 11.05 3.90
CA ASN A 129 17.96 11.52 2.56
C ASN A 129 16.71 12.41 2.52
N ILE A 130 15.85 12.30 3.54
CA ILE A 130 14.67 13.15 3.68
C ILE A 130 15.08 14.49 4.30
N ALA A 131 14.86 15.59 3.59
CA ALA A 131 15.12 16.94 4.09
C ALA A 131 13.95 17.48 4.92
N ALA A 132 12.72 17.24 4.47
CA ALA A 132 11.50 17.72 5.13
C ALA A 132 10.29 16.83 4.83
N LEU A 133 9.27 16.90 5.68
CA LEU A 133 7.97 16.27 5.50
C LEU A 133 6.86 17.31 5.79
N ALA A 134 5.87 17.45 4.92
CA ALA A 134 4.75 18.38 5.13
C ALA A 134 3.40 17.72 4.89
N THR A 135 2.54 17.70 5.91
CA THR A 135 1.16 17.20 5.83
C THR A 135 0.15 18.33 5.88
N PHE A 136 -0.99 18.14 5.20
CA PHE A 136 -2.09 19.08 5.13
C PHE A 136 -3.39 18.35 5.46
N GLY A 137 -4.21 18.86 6.37
CA GLY A 137 -5.49 18.21 6.69
C GLY A 137 -5.31 16.81 7.25
N ASN A 138 -4.31 16.62 8.12
CA ASN A 138 -3.95 15.31 8.63
C ASN A 138 -4.87 14.89 9.80
N ILE A 139 -5.43 13.68 9.70
CA ILE A 139 -6.28 13.10 10.75
C ILE A 139 -5.48 12.80 12.03
N ALA A 140 -4.17 12.57 11.93
CA ALA A 140 -3.33 12.33 13.10
C ALA A 140 -3.33 13.51 14.08
N ASP A 141 -3.38 14.75 13.58
CA ASP A 141 -3.52 15.97 14.38
C ASP A 141 -4.79 15.97 15.22
N ARG A 142 -5.90 15.47 14.67
CA ARG A 142 -7.18 15.36 15.40
C ARG A 142 -7.10 14.41 16.58
N SER A 143 -6.25 13.39 16.46
CA SER A 143 -5.96 12.43 17.54
C SER A 143 -4.82 12.89 18.47
N GLY A 144 -4.34 14.13 18.32
CA GLY A 144 -3.24 14.67 19.12
C GLY A 144 -1.89 14.00 18.84
N SER A 145 -1.76 13.33 17.69
CA SER A 145 -0.61 12.52 17.32
C SER A 145 0.06 12.98 16.01
N PRO A 146 0.31 14.29 15.78
CA PRO A 146 0.90 14.77 14.53
C PRO A 146 2.34 14.24 14.35
N ILE A 147 2.78 14.10 13.09
CA ILE A 147 4.09 13.54 12.74
C ILE A 147 5.22 14.31 13.41
N SER A 148 5.11 15.64 13.40
CA SER A 148 6.06 16.58 14.02
C SER A 148 6.33 16.33 15.49
N SER A 149 5.38 15.72 16.22
CA SER A 149 5.52 15.40 17.64
C SER A 149 5.74 13.91 17.93
N GLN A 150 5.22 13.01 17.10
CA GLN A 150 5.18 11.57 17.40
C GLN A 150 6.24 10.76 16.66
N SER A 151 6.67 11.18 15.46
CA SER A 151 7.63 10.40 14.70
C SER A 151 9.02 10.52 15.30
N GLN A 152 9.55 9.40 15.79
CA GLN A 152 10.91 9.32 16.35
C GLN A 152 11.99 9.72 15.33
N LEU A 153 11.79 9.38 14.05
CA LEU A 153 12.79 9.55 13.00
C LEU A 153 12.57 10.82 12.16
N LEU A 154 11.31 11.18 11.90
CA LEU A 154 10.97 12.28 10.98
C LEU A 154 10.34 13.50 11.67
N GLY A 155 10.01 13.43 12.97
CA GLY A 155 9.30 14.52 13.66
C GLY A 155 10.05 15.85 13.60
N SER A 156 11.37 15.84 13.80
CA SER A 156 12.20 17.05 13.68
C SER A 156 12.27 17.65 12.27
N LYS A 157 11.87 16.89 11.23
CA LYS A 157 11.83 17.28 9.82
C LYS A 157 10.40 17.56 9.33
N ALA A 158 9.40 17.33 10.17
CA ALA A 158 8.01 17.39 9.80
C ALA A 158 7.34 18.72 10.20
N ILE A 159 6.36 19.12 9.40
CA ILE A 159 5.37 20.13 9.74
C ILE A 159 3.98 19.58 9.40
N ASP A 160 3.08 19.61 10.38
CA ASP A 160 1.68 19.27 10.18
C ASP A 160 0.87 20.57 10.12
N LEU A 161 0.15 20.77 9.01
CA LEU A 161 -0.63 21.97 8.77
C LEU A 161 -2.11 21.63 8.78
N CYS A 162 -2.82 22.20 9.74
CA CYS A 162 -4.25 22.07 9.90
C CYS A 162 -4.90 23.45 9.87
N ASN A 163 -5.86 23.63 8.97
CA ASN A 163 -6.71 24.81 8.96
C ASN A 163 -7.65 24.77 10.19
N PRO A 164 -7.76 25.84 11.00
CA PRO A 164 -8.56 25.86 12.22
C PRO A 164 -10.01 25.37 12.09
N GLY A 165 -10.67 25.56 10.95
CA GLY A 165 -12.02 25.07 10.71
C GLY A 165 -12.09 23.71 10.01
N ASP A 166 -10.96 23.03 9.77
CA ASP A 166 -10.93 21.74 9.10
C ASP A 166 -11.47 20.61 10.01
N PRO A 167 -12.61 19.99 9.66
CA PRO A 167 -13.20 18.91 10.45
C PRO A 167 -12.39 17.61 10.42
N ILE A 168 -11.43 17.42 9.51
CA ILE A 168 -10.51 16.29 9.54
C ILE A 168 -9.47 16.46 10.64
N CYS A 169 -8.98 17.68 10.86
CA CYS A 169 -7.97 17.98 11.88
C CYS A 169 -8.55 18.31 13.26
N HIS A 170 -9.76 18.84 13.32
CA HIS A 170 -10.34 19.37 14.54
C HIS A 170 -11.67 18.70 14.87
N ALA A 171 -11.90 18.44 16.16
CA ALA A 171 -13.18 17.93 16.65
C ALA A 171 -14.00 19.07 17.26
N GLY A 172 -15.33 18.96 17.18
CA GLY A 172 -16.26 19.91 17.80
C GLY A 172 -17.06 20.75 16.80
N PRO A 173 -18.00 21.57 17.30
CA PRO A 173 -18.82 22.45 16.47
C PRO A 173 -18.02 23.65 15.95
N GLY A 174 -18.42 24.21 14.81
CA GLY A 174 -17.80 25.39 14.20
C GLY A 174 -16.79 25.10 13.08
N ASN A 175 -16.62 23.83 12.72
CA ASN A 175 -15.82 23.41 11.56
C ASN A 175 -16.63 23.55 10.26
N GLU A 176 -15.94 23.81 9.14
CA GLU A 176 -16.53 23.93 7.81
C GLU A 176 -15.77 23.07 6.80
N TRP A 177 -16.48 22.34 5.94
CA TRP A 177 -15.83 21.45 4.97
C TRP A 177 -15.00 22.24 3.92
N SER A 178 -15.38 23.49 3.64
CA SER A 178 -14.61 24.39 2.78
C SER A 178 -13.21 24.67 3.31
N ASP A 179 -13.01 24.64 4.63
CA ASP A 179 -11.69 24.83 5.23
C ASP A 179 -10.78 23.63 4.97
N HIS A 180 -11.35 22.42 4.86
CA HIS A 180 -10.64 21.24 4.38
C HIS A 180 -10.40 21.28 2.87
N THR A 181 -11.42 21.59 2.07
CA THR A 181 -11.36 21.45 0.60
C THR A 181 -10.62 22.57 -0.08
N ASP A 182 -10.74 23.81 0.39
CA ASP A 182 -10.26 25.00 -0.29
C ASP A 182 -9.21 25.76 0.53
N GLY A 183 -9.32 25.73 1.86
CA GLY A 183 -8.53 26.58 2.77
C GLY A 183 -7.02 26.32 2.83
N TYR A 184 -6.51 25.21 2.28
CA TYR A 184 -5.06 24.91 2.28
C TYR A 184 -4.24 25.72 1.29
N VAL A 185 -4.85 26.18 0.19
CA VAL A 185 -4.16 26.90 -0.89
C VAL A 185 -4.66 28.34 -0.93
N PRO A 186 -3.76 29.35 -1.04
CA PRO A 186 -2.30 29.24 -1.09
C PRO A 186 -1.63 29.28 0.30
N THR A 187 -2.37 29.63 1.36
CA THR A 187 -1.82 30.04 2.65
C THR A 187 -0.92 28.97 3.27
N TYR A 188 -1.46 27.77 3.51
CA TYR A 188 -0.72 26.70 4.16
C TYR A 188 0.34 26.09 3.24
N THR A 189 0.07 25.98 1.93
CA THR A 189 1.10 25.53 0.98
C THR A 189 2.30 26.48 0.91
N THR A 190 2.08 27.79 1.06
CA THR A 190 3.16 28.79 1.13
C THR A 190 3.94 28.65 2.43
N GLN A 191 3.24 28.44 3.56
CA GLN A 191 3.88 28.21 4.86
C GLN A 191 4.74 26.94 4.85
N ALA A 192 4.24 25.83 4.28
CA ALA A 192 5.01 24.60 4.11
C ALA A 192 6.26 24.83 3.25
N ALA A 193 6.13 25.52 2.11
CA ALA A 193 7.27 25.83 1.25
C ALA A 193 8.35 26.64 2.00
N THR A 194 7.97 27.62 2.82
CA THR A 194 8.90 28.38 3.67
C THR A 194 9.65 27.47 4.66
N PHE A 195 8.92 26.56 5.33
CA PHE A 195 9.51 25.60 6.25
C PHE A 195 10.49 24.65 5.52
N ILE A 196 10.08 24.11 4.37
CA ILE A 196 10.91 23.21 3.56
C ILE A 196 12.16 23.91 3.05
N ALA A 197 12.05 25.15 2.54
CA ALA A 197 13.19 25.94 2.11
C ALA A 197 14.23 26.11 3.23
N ALA A 198 13.77 26.39 4.46
CA ALA A 198 14.66 26.48 5.61
C ALA A 198 15.36 25.15 5.93
N LYS A 199 14.65 24.01 5.83
CA LYS A 199 15.24 22.67 6.02
C LYS A 199 16.24 22.30 4.93
N LEU A 200 16.00 22.70 3.69
CA LEU A 200 16.93 22.45 2.57
C LEU A 200 18.25 23.20 2.76
N LEU A 201 18.20 24.44 3.25
CA LEU A 201 19.39 25.23 3.56
C LEU A 201 20.25 24.58 4.65
N THR A 202 19.63 24.02 5.70
CA THR A 202 20.37 23.32 6.77
C THR A 202 20.88 21.95 6.33
N ALA A 203 20.13 21.24 5.47
CA ALA A 203 20.57 19.95 4.90
C ALA A 203 21.74 20.09 3.91
N GLY A 204 21.85 21.21 3.20
CA GLY A 204 22.97 21.51 2.30
C GLY A 204 24.26 21.90 3.02
N ALA A 205 24.18 22.46 4.23
CA ALA A 205 25.34 22.81 5.04
C ALA A 205 26.10 21.57 5.59
N SER A 206 25.44 20.42 5.67
CA SER A 206 26.00 19.17 6.20
C SER A 206 26.72 18.30 5.16
N SER A 207 26.61 18.62 3.85
CA SER A 207 27.17 17.84 2.75
C SER A 207 28.40 18.49 2.09
N VAL A 208 29.30 19.09 2.87
CA VAL A 208 30.64 19.48 2.37
C VAL A 208 31.67 18.46 2.86
N PRO A 209 32.09 17.48 2.05
CA PRO A 209 33.35 16.77 2.29
C PRO A 209 34.49 17.78 2.10
N GLY A 210 35.11 18.17 3.20
CA GLY A 210 36.46 18.73 3.22
C GLY A 210 36.68 20.02 2.42
N ARG A 211 36.14 21.16 2.88
CA ARG A 211 36.98 22.37 2.84
C ARG A 211 37.97 22.23 3.98
N ALA A 212 39.21 21.85 3.64
CA ALA A 212 40.34 22.04 4.52
C ALA A 212 40.29 23.48 5.04
N ARG A 213 40.07 23.64 6.35
CA ARG A 213 40.33 24.91 7.03
C ARG A 213 41.79 25.21 6.78
N CYS A 214 42.09 26.21 5.97
CA CYS A 214 43.42 26.81 5.95
C CYS A 214 43.74 27.23 7.40
N PRO A 215 44.81 26.71 8.03
CA PRO A 215 45.22 27.26 9.31
C PRO A 215 45.69 28.68 9.08
N ALA A 216 45.22 29.60 9.92
CA ALA A 216 45.66 30.98 9.93
C ALA A 216 47.20 31.01 10.03
N ARG A 217 47.87 31.60 9.03
CA ARG A 217 49.30 31.89 9.11
C ARG A 217 49.52 33.17 9.92
N PRO A 218 50.53 33.21 10.82
CA PRO A 218 51.00 34.46 11.40
C PRO A 218 51.81 35.26 10.37
N ARG A 219 51.76 36.59 10.52
CA ARG A 219 52.49 37.57 9.72
C ARG A 219 54.01 37.43 9.90
N ARG A 220 54.79 37.28 8.82
CA ARG A 220 55.97 38.13 8.51
C ARG A 220 56.59 37.86 7.13
N TRP A 221 57.15 38.95 6.62
CA TRP A 221 57.73 39.34 5.34
C TRP A 221 58.84 38.48 4.68
N ASP A 222 58.94 38.73 3.36
CA ASP A 222 60.08 38.67 2.44
C ASP A 222 60.72 37.33 2.05
N ARG A 223 60.60 36.94 0.77
CA ARG A 223 61.63 37.11 -0.28
C ARG A 223 61.19 36.45 -1.60
N VAL A 224 61.50 37.11 -2.72
CA VAL A 224 61.16 36.75 -4.11
C VAL A 224 62.18 35.76 -4.71
N ARG A 225 61.73 34.93 -5.69
CA ARG A 225 62.42 34.34 -6.90
C ARG A 225 62.35 32.79 -7.02
N PRO A 226 62.55 32.17 -8.22
CA PRO A 226 61.50 31.91 -9.21
C PRO A 226 61.46 30.42 -9.68
N TRP A 227 60.57 30.15 -10.63
CA TRP A 227 60.26 28.86 -11.28
C TRP A 227 61.48 28.13 -11.91
N ASP A 228 61.55 26.79 -11.76
CA ASP A 228 62.44 25.88 -12.51
C ASP A 228 61.65 24.64 -13.00
N PRO A 229 61.61 24.36 -14.32
CA PRO A 229 60.92 23.23 -14.91
C PRO A 229 61.88 22.10 -15.33
N THR A 230 62.41 21.29 -14.41
CA THR A 230 63.04 20.01 -14.82
C THR A 230 63.00 18.93 -13.74
N SER A 231 62.23 17.86 -13.98
CA SER A 231 62.70 16.49 -13.72
C SER A 231 61.81 15.45 -14.41
N ARG A 232 62.30 14.94 -15.54
CA ARG A 232 61.97 13.61 -16.06
C ARG A 232 62.71 12.55 -15.25
N ARG A 233 62.07 11.41 -14.98
CA ARG A 233 62.65 10.05 -14.85
C ARG A 233 61.46 9.07 -14.86
N LEU A 234 61.16 8.47 -16.02
CA LEU A 234 61.59 7.15 -16.50
C LEU A 234 60.98 5.96 -15.74
N ALA A 235 60.21 5.16 -16.49
CA ALA A 235 59.64 3.85 -16.14
C ALA A 235 60.73 2.75 -16.02
N PRO A 236 60.38 1.55 -15.52
CA PRO A 236 59.85 0.45 -16.36
C PRO A 236 58.64 -0.25 -15.68
N GLY A 237 57.77 -1.05 -16.30
CA GLY A 237 57.91 -1.94 -17.46
C GLY A 237 57.79 -3.41 -17.00
N ASN A 238 56.67 -4.05 -17.36
CA ASN A 238 56.45 -5.50 -17.52
C ASN A 238 56.12 -6.26 -16.19
N ALA A 239 55.22 -7.23 -16.08
CA ALA A 239 54.67 -8.19 -17.05
C ALA A 239 53.30 -8.73 -16.58
N TRP A 240 52.39 -8.98 -17.53
CA TRP A 240 51.21 -9.81 -17.32
C TRP A 240 51.49 -11.20 -17.90
N VAL A 241 51.47 -12.23 -17.05
CA VAL A 241 51.48 -13.64 -17.46
C VAL A 241 50.03 -14.05 -17.67
N GLY A 242 49.74 -14.53 -18.89
CA GLY A 242 48.50 -15.21 -19.20
C GLY A 242 48.54 -16.66 -18.71
N VAL A 243 47.39 -17.14 -18.20
CA VAL A 243 46.99 -18.54 -18.31
C VAL A 243 45.51 -18.55 -18.67
N SER A 244 45.26 -19.12 -19.83
CA SER A 244 43.96 -19.53 -20.34
C SER A 244 43.40 -20.66 -19.48
N ASP A 245 42.11 -20.66 -19.16
CA ASP A 245 41.36 -21.89 -19.38
C ASP A 245 39.89 -21.65 -19.72
N ARG A 246 39.47 -22.32 -20.80
CA ARG A 246 38.11 -22.38 -21.30
C ARG A 246 37.52 -23.68 -20.80
N SER A 247 36.28 -23.67 -20.32
CA SER A 247 35.49 -24.89 -20.19
C SER A 247 34.07 -24.63 -20.62
N GLY A 248 33.83 -24.81 -21.93
CA GLY A 248 32.49 -24.98 -22.48
C GLY A 248 32.04 -26.42 -22.30
N MET A 249 30.89 -26.63 -21.68
CA MET A 249 30.24 -27.93 -21.66
C MET A 249 29.54 -28.16 -23.00
N SER A 250 30.11 -29.08 -23.77
CA SER A 250 29.60 -29.53 -25.06
C SER A 250 28.97 -30.90 -24.89
N PHE A 251 27.73 -31.03 -25.36
CA PHE A 251 27.03 -32.28 -25.59
C PHE A 251 27.84 -33.21 -26.50
N ARG A 252 27.93 -34.51 -26.15
CA ARG A 252 28.04 -35.59 -27.13
C ARG A 252 27.19 -36.80 -26.72
N PRO A 253 26.51 -37.45 -27.69
CA PRO A 253 25.72 -38.65 -27.47
C PRO A 253 26.60 -39.90 -27.49
N ALA A 254 26.17 -40.96 -26.80
CA ALA A 254 26.72 -42.30 -26.95
C ALA A 254 25.60 -43.23 -27.40
N SER A 255 25.80 -43.85 -28.56
CA SER A 255 24.94 -44.89 -29.14
C SER A 255 25.66 -46.24 -29.08
N GLY A 256 24.87 -47.29 -28.82
CA GLY A 256 25.14 -48.70 -29.15
C GLY A 256 25.63 -49.56 -27.96
N LEU A 257 25.25 -50.82 -27.81
CA LEU A 257 24.29 -51.71 -28.50
C LEU A 257 24.37 -53.05 -27.73
N LEU A 258 23.24 -53.69 -27.39
CA LEU A 258 23.02 -55.14 -27.16
C LEU A 258 21.56 -55.26 -26.67
N GLY A 259 20.58 -55.82 -27.37
CA GLY A 259 20.64 -57.07 -28.13
C GLY A 259 20.00 -58.19 -27.29
N LEU A 260 18.70 -58.10 -26.99
CA LEU A 260 17.90 -59.19 -26.44
C LEU A 260 16.49 -59.14 -27.05
N LEU A 261 16.25 -60.06 -27.98
CA LEU A 261 14.94 -60.42 -28.50
C LEU A 261 14.16 -61.13 -27.40
N THR A 262 13.15 -60.46 -26.83
CA THR A 262 12.09 -61.13 -26.07
C THR A 262 10.77 -60.97 -26.82
N ALA A 263 10.11 -62.09 -27.06
CA ALA A 263 8.86 -62.18 -27.79
C ALA A 263 7.79 -61.29 -27.16
N ALA A 264 7.18 -60.42 -27.98
CA ALA A 264 6.01 -59.66 -27.61
C ALA A 264 4.81 -60.61 -27.47
N ALA A 265 4.53 -61.04 -26.24
CA ALA A 265 3.18 -61.49 -25.89
C ALA A 265 2.31 -60.24 -25.79
N LEU A 266 1.30 -60.13 -26.67
CA LEU A 266 0.21 -59.16 -26.58
C LEU A 266 -0.57 -59.42 -25.28
N ALA A 267 -0.09 -58.86 -24.17
CA ALA A 267 -0.88 -58.71 -22.96
C ALA A 267 -1.77 -57.48 -23.15
N ILE A 268 -3.04 -57.73 -23.48
CA ILE A 268 -4.10 -56.73 -23.36
C ILE A 268 -4.07 -56.27 -21.89
N PRO A 269 -3.80 -54.99 -21.58
CA PRO A 269 -3.87 -54.55 -20.19
C PRO A 269 -5.31 -54.76 -19.72
N PRO A 270 -5.53 -55.25 -18.48
CA PRO A 270 -6.87 -55.18 -17.92
C PRO A 270 -7.29 -53.71 -17.98
N PHE A 271 -8.51 -53.47 -18.46
CA PHE A 271 -9.17 -52.17 -18.39
C PHE A 271 -8.83 -51.56 -17.03
N ALA A 272 -7.94 -50.57 -17.00
CA ALA A 272 -7.76 -49.75 -15.83
C ALA A 272 -9.11 -49.05 -15.69
N LEU A 273 -9.88 -49.48 -14.70
CA LEU A 273 -11.03 -48.72 -14.22
C LEU A 273 -10.46 -47.35 -13.85
N ILE A 274 -10.64 -46.39 -14.76
CA ILE A 274 -10.40 -44.98 -14.47
C ILE A 274 -11.25 -44.75 -13.21
N PRO A 275 -10.65 -44.38 -12.05
CA PRO A 275 -11.46 -44.05 -10.90
C PRO A 275 -12.48 -43.01 -11.37
N PRO A 276 -13.78 -43.18 -11.05
CA PRO A 276 -14.76 -42.20 -11.47
C PRO A 276 -14.25 -40.84 -11.01
N ALA A 277 -14.12 -39.92 -11.96
CA ALA A 277 -13.93 -38.52 -11.62
C ALA A 277 -15.20 -38.13 -10.84
N HIS A 278 -15.14 -38.22 -9.52
CA HIS A 278 -16.16 -37.62 -8.68
C HIS A 278 -16.06 -36.12 -8.96
N ALA A 279 -17.02 -35.60 -9.73
CA ALA A 279 -17.32 -34.18 -9.67
C ALA A 279 -17.39 -33.83 -8.18
N ALA A 280 -16.57 -32.87 -7.73
CA ALA A 280 -16.62 -32.44 -6.34
C ALA A 280 -18.09 -32.11 -6.04
N SER A 281 -18.71 -32.85 -5.13
CA SER A 281 -20.12 -32.65 -4.80
C SER A 281 -20.28 -31.20 -4.36
N CYS A 282 -21.14 -30.45 -5.06
CA CYS A 282 -21.45 -29.08 -4.70
C CYS A 282 -21.93 -29.02 -3.24
N PRO A 283 -21.46 -28.05 -2.44
CA PRO A 283 -21.99 -27.88 -1.10
C PRO A 283 -23.41 -27.31 -1.17
N ASP A 284 -24.26 -27.66 -0.22
CA ASP A 284 -25.58 -27.08 0.00
C ASP A 284 -25.41 -25.59 0.31
N VAL A 285 -24.34 -25.25 1.05
CA VAL A 285 -24.01 -23.90 1.49
C VAL A 285 -22.54 -23.59 1.27
N GLN A 286 -22.23 -22.45 0.66
CA GLN A 286 -20.86 -21.94 0.54
C GLN A 286 -20.71 -20.64 1.33
N VAL A 287 -19.89 -20.67 2.38
CA VAL A 287 -19.53 -19.47 3.15
C VAL A 287 -18.30 -18.82 2.52
N VAL A 288 -18.47 -17.62 1.97
CA VAL A 288 -17.41 -16.81 1.35
C VAL A 288 -17.07 -15.68 2.31
N PHE A 289 -15.91 -15.75 2.97
CA PHE A 289 -15.62 -14.87 4.10
C PHE A 289 -14.31 -14.10 3.94
N ALA A 290 -14.37 -12.77 4.07
CA ALA A 290 -13.22 -11.87 4.08
C ALA A 290 -12.81 -11.51 5.52
N ARG A 291 -11.55 -11.79 5.87
CA ARG A 291 -11.03 -11.68 7.24
C ARG A 291 -10.71 -10.23 7.68
N GLY A 292 -10.51 -10.04 8.97
CA GLY A 292 -10.12 -8.75 9.54
C GLY A 292 -8.69 -8.34 9.19
N ARG A 293 -8.36 -7.07 9.48
CA ARG A 293 -7.03 -6.57 9.15
C ARG A 293 -5.94 -7.31 9.92
N LEU A 294 -4.82 -7.62 9.26
CA LEU A 294 -3.64 -8.31 9.82
C LEU A 294 -3.90 -9.77 10.24
N GLU A 295 -5.08 -10.33 9.97
CA GLU A 295 -5.32 -11.74 10.24
C GLU A 295 -4.54 -12.62 9.23
N PRO A 296 -3.98 -13.76 9.69
CA PRO A 296 -3.34 -14.74 8.80
C PRO A 296 -4.28 -15.24 7.71
N ALA A 297 -3.72 -15.80 6.62
CA ALA A 297 -4.52 -16.40 5.55
C ALA A 297 -5.52 -17.44 6.10
N GLY A 298 -6.74 -17.42 5.57
CA GLY A 298 -7.89 -18.16 6.10
C GLY A 298 -9.11 -17.25 6.30
N THR A 299 -10.10 -17.71 7.05
CA THR A 299 -11.34 -16.96 7.34
C THR A 299 -11.22 -16.00 8.53
N GLY A 300 -10.06 -15.97 9.20
CA GLY A 300 -9.88 -15.21 10.45
C GLY A 300 -10.66 -15.82 11.63
N GLN A 301 -10.57 -15.17 12.78
CA GLN A 301 -11.21 -15.63 14.02
C GLN A 301 -12.74 -15.63 13.90
N ILE A 302 -13.32 -14.51 13.42
CA ILE A 302 -14.77 -14.36 13.26
C ILE A 302 -15.31 -15.35 12.24
N GLY A 303 -14.72 -15.44 11.05
CA GLY A 303 -15.21 -16.34 10.01
C GLY A 303 -15.10 -17.81 10.43
N THR A 304 -14.04 -18.19 11.15
CA THR A 304 -13.91 -19.55 11.72
C THR A 304 -15.00 -19.85 12.74
N ALA A 305 -15.25 -18.90 13.66
CA ALA A 305 -16.29 -19.04 14.66
C ALA A 305 -17.69 -19.12 14.02
N LEU A 306 -17.97 -18.28 13.02
CA LEU A 306 -19.23 -18.27 12.28
C LEU A 306 -19.49 -19.59 11.56
N VAL A 307 -18.50 -20.12 10.84
CA VAL A 307 -18.62 -21.42 10.17
C VAL A 307 -18.88 -22.54 11.17
N SER A 308 -18.17 -22.54 12.30
CA SER A 308 -18.39 -23.54 13.36
C SER A 308 -19.81 -23.45 13.93
N ALA A 309 -20.28 -22.23 14.22
CA ALA A 309 -21.61 -21.93 14.72
C ALA A 309 -22.71 -22.29 13.72
N LEU A 310 -22.47 -22.14 12.42
CA LEU A 310 -23.42 -22.53 11.37
C LEU A 310 -23.54 -24.03 11.23
N ARG A 311 -22.42 -24.76 11.25
CA ARG A 311 -22.42 -26.23 11.13
C ARG A 311 -23.26 -26.91 12.21
N SER A 312 -23.38 -26.32 13.40
CA SER A 312 -24.25 -26.86 14.45
C SER A 312 -25.73 -26.53 14.26
N ARG A 313 -26.08 -25.48 13.51
CA ARG A 313 -27.46 -25.00 13.31
C ARG A 313 -28.16 -25.63 12.12
N VAL A 314 -27.41 -25.92 11.04
CA VAL A 314 -27.96 -26.51 9.82
C VAL A 314 -27.54 -27.98 9.67
N SER A 315 -27.83 -28.79 10.69
CA SER A 315 -27.50 -30.22 10.70
C SER A 315 -28.09 -30.92 9.47
N GLY A 316 -27.22 -31.58 8.70
CA GLY A 316 -27.59 -32.29 7.47
C GLY A 316 -27.26 -31.55 6.18
N LYS A 317 -26.83 -30.29 6.24
CA LYS A 317 -26.27 -29.56 5.09
C LYS A 317 -24.74 -29.64 5.09
N ASN A 318 -24.12 -29.87 3.93
CA ASN A 318 -22.66 -29.74 3.80
C ASN A 318 -22.28 -28.26 3.58
N ILE A 319 -21.36 -27.75 4.43
CA ILE A 319 -20.89 -26.35 4.35
C ILE A 319 -19.48 -26.30 3.79
N GLY A 320 -19.38 -25.78 2.56
CA GLY A 320 -18.14 -25.35 1.95
C GLY A 320 -17.70 -23.98 2.48
N VAL A 321 -16.39 -23.74 2.52
CA VAL A 321 -15.81 -22.48 3.01
C VAL A 321 -14.79 -21.98 2.01
N TYR A 322 -14.92 -20.72 1.63
CA TYR A 322 -13.96 -20.02 0.82
C TYR A 322 -13.40 -18.81 1.59
N PRO A 323 -12.16 -18.90 2.08
CA PRO A 323 -11.47 -17.73 2.61
C PRO A 323 -11.05 -16.85 1.44
N VAL A 324 -11.54 -15.61 1.42
CA VAL A 324 -11.21 -14.66 0.35
C VAL A 324 -9.69 -14.46 0.28
N ASN A 325 -9.15 -14.58 -0.93
CA ASN A 325 -7.72 -14.56 -1.19
C ASN A 325 -7.22 -13.14 -1.46
N TYR A 326 -6.81 -12.48 -0.39
CA TYR A 326 -6.19 -11.16 -0.44
C TYR A 326 -5.23 -10.97 0.73
N ALA A 327 -4.35 -9.99 0.59
CA ALA A 327 -3.54 -9.52 1.70
C ALA A 327 -4.43 -8.62 2.59
N ALA A 328 -4.94 -9.20 3.68
CA ALA A 328 -5.84 -8.50 4.61
C ALA A 328 -5.14 -7.40 5.42
N ASN A 329 -4.08 -6.78 4.93
CA ASN A 329 -3.46 -5.59 5.52
C ASN A 329 -3.72 -4.32 4.69
N ALA A 330 -4.04 -4.45 3.40
CA ALA A 330 -4.19 -3.31 2.49
C ALA A 330 -5.14 -3.51 1.28
N ASP A 331 -5.42 -4.74 0.82
CA ASP A 331 -5.93 -4.93 -0.55
C ASP A 331 -7.42 -5.33 -0.64
N VAL A 332 -8.31 -4.41 -0.27
CA VAL A 332 -9.77 -4.65 -0.32
C VAL A 332 -10.29 -4.86 -1.74
N VAL A 333 -9.71 -4.16 -2.72
CA VAL A 333 -10.17 -4.25 -4.12
C VAL A 333 -9.82 -5.61 -4.73
N ARG A 334 -8.62 -6.16 -4.45
CA ARG A 334 -8.32 -7.56 -4.81
C ARG A 334 -9.24 -8.52 -4.08
N GLY A 335 -9.48 -8.30 -2.78
CA GLY A 335 -10.43 -9.09 -2.01
C GLY A 335 -11.82 -9.10 -2.65
N ALA A 336 -12.29 -7.96 -3.13
CA ALA A 336 -13.61 -7.84 -3.77
C ALA A 336 -13.63 -8.54 -5.14
N ASN A 337 -12.58 -8.37 -5.95
CA ASN A 337 -12.47 -9.09 -7.23
C ASN A 337 -12.41 -10.62 -7.03
N ASP A 338 -11.68 -11.08 -6.03
CA ASP A 338 -11.56 -12.50 -5.67
C ASP A 338 -12.88 -13.07 -5.14
N MET A 339 -13.52 -12.38 -4.18
CA MET A 339 -14.84 -12.73 -3.66
C MET A 339 -15.88 -12.79 -4.79
N SER A 340 -15.96 -11.76 -5.63
CA SER A 340 -16.89 -11.72 -6.77
C SER A 340 -16.60 -12.83 -7.79
N GLY A 341 -15.32 -13.09 -8.07
CA GLY A 341 -14.90 -14.18 -8.94
C GLY A 341 -15.35 -15.54 -8.41
N HIS A 342 -15.22 -15.76 -7.11
CA HIS A 342 -15.67 -16.99 -6.47
C HIS A 342 -17.20 -17.11 -6.44
N ILE A 343 -17.93 -16.03 -6.18
CA ILE A 343 -19.40 -16.01 -6.24
C ILE A 343 -19.88 -16.41 -7.63
N GLN A 344 -19.32 -15.81 -8.68
CA GLN A 344 -19.66 -16.14 -10.05
C GLN A 344 -19.26 -17.57 -10.43
N TYR A 345 -18.11 -18.05 -9.96
CA TYR A 345 -17.70 -19.45 -10.14
C TYR A 345 -18.73 -20.41 -9.53
N MET A 346 -19.19 -20.14 -8.31
CA MET A 346 -20.19 -20.99 -7.63
C MET A 346 -21.56 -20.92 -8.32
N ALA A 347 -22.03 -19.73 -8.69
CA ALA A 347 -23.29 -19.57 -9.42
C ALA A 347 -23.30 -20.37 -10.74
N ASN A 348 -22.16 -20.42 -11.45
CA ASN A 348 -22.04 -21.15 -12.72
C ASN A 348 -21.82 -22.66 -12.55
N THR A 349 -21.06 -23.08 -11.54
CA THR A 349 -20.63 -24.48 -11.38
C THR A 349 -21.57 -25.27 -10.48
N CYS A 350 -22.17 -24.59 -9.50
CA CYS A 350 -23.02 -25.14 -8.46
C CYS A 350 -24.23 -24.21 -8.22
N PRO A 351 -25.14 -24.08 -9.19
CA PRO A 351 -26.22 -23.08 -9.13
C PRO A 351 -27.18 -23.28 -7.95
N ASP A 352 -27.33 -24.51 -7.46
CA ASP A 352 -28.19 -24.84 -6.32
C ASP A 352 -27.54 -24.51 -4.96
N THR A 353 -26.22 -24.26 -4.93
CA THR A 353 -25.51 -23.88 -3.70
C THR A 353 -25.98 -22.51 -3.20
N ARG A 354 -26.39 -22.45 -1.93
CA ARG A 354 -26.74 -21.19 -1.27
C ARG A 354 -25.49 -20.48 -0.77
N LEU A 355 -25.26 -19.25 -1.22
CA LEU A 355 -24.09 -18.46 -0.84
C LEU A 355 -24.35 -17.65 0.43
N VAL A 356 -23.41 -17.72 1.37
CA VAL A 356 -23.36 -16.85 2.56
C VAL A 356 -22.12 -15.99 2.44
N LEU A 357 -22.31 -14.68 2.32
CA LEU A 357 -21.20 -13.74 2.26
C LEU A 357 -20.93 -13.18 3.65
N GLY A 358 -19.66 -12.98 3.99
CA GLY A 358 -19.34 -12.39 5.28
C GLY A 358 -18.03 -11.64 5.28
N GLY A 359 -17.92 -10.74 6.24
CA GLY A 359 -16.73 -9.91 6.39
C GLY A 359 -16.60 -9.35 7.79
N TYR A 360 -15.36 -9.21 8.25
CA TYR A 360 -15.03 -8.57 9.52
C TYR A 360 -14.08 -7.40 9.29
N SER A 361 -14.37 -6.22 9.86
CA SER A 361 -13.49 -5.04 9.78
C SER A 361 -13.17 -4.68 8.32
N LEU A 362 -11.89 -4.68 7.93
CA LEU A 362 -11.46 -4.50 6.53
C LEU A 362 -12.15 -5.48 5.56
N GLY A 363 -12.42 -6.72 6.00
CA GLY A 363 -13.14 -7.72 5.22
C GLY A 363 -14.64 -7.40 5.06
N ALA A 364 -15.26 -6.66 5.98
CA ALA A 364 -16.63 -6.20 5.78
C ALA A 364 -16.70 -5.21 4.60
N ALA A 365 -15.72 -4.31 4.47
CA ALA A 365 -15.59 -3.42 3.33
C ALA A 365 -15.35 -4.17 2.00
N VAL A 366 -14.68 -5.34 2.02
CA VAL A 366 -14.58 -6.21 0.84
C VAL A 366 -15.96 -6.64 0.36
N THR A 367 -16.78 -7.17 1.27
CA THR A 367 -18.14 -7.60 0.97
C THR A 367 -19.01 -6.45 0.49
N ASP A 368 -18.87 -5.27 1.08
CA ASP A 368 -19.63 -4.09 0.68
C ASP A 368 -19.32 -3.65 -0.75
N VAL A 369 -18.06 -3.66 -1.17
CA VAL A 369 -17.67 -3.33 -2.55
C VAL A 369 -18.32 -4.30 -3.53
N VAL A 370 -18.34 -5.60 -3.22
CA VAL A 370 -18.95 -6.63 -4.09
C VAL A 370 -20.44 -6.40 -4.28
N LEU A 371 -21.15 -5.99 -3.23
CA LEU A 371 -22.60 -5.90 -3.21
C LEU A 371 -23.16 -4.53 -3.60
N ALA A 372 -22.40 -3.45 -3.41
CA ALA A 372 -22.89 -2.08 -3.60
C ALA A 372 -22.23 -1.33 -4.77
N ALA A 373 -21.15 -1.83 -5.38
CA ALA A 373 -20.54 -1.16 -6.51
C ALA A 373 -21.46 -1.26 -7.77
N PRO A 374 -21.85 -0.13 -8.40
CA PRO A 374 -22.76 -0.14 -9.55
C PRO A 374 -22.11 -0.61 -10.87
N GLY A 375 -20.84 -1.03 -10.82
CA GLY A 375 -20.04 -1.45 -11.96
C GLY A 375 -18.55 -1.44 -11.64
N PRO A 376 -17.69 -1.72 -12.64
CA PRO A 376 -16.24 -1.65 -12.46
C PRO A 376 -15.82 -0.24 -12.06
N MET A 377 -15.14 -0.10 -10.92
CA MET A 377 -14.66 1.19 -10.44
C MET A 377 -13.43 1.00 -9.53
N LEU A 378 -12.45 1.91 -9.61
CA LEU A 378 -11.31 1.96 -8.68
C LEU A 378 -10.50 0.63 -8.57
N GLY A 379 -10.35 -0.09 -9.68
CA GLY A 379 -9.64 -1.38 -9.74
C GLY A 379 -10.50 -2.61 -9.41
N PHE A 380 -11.72 -2.40 -8.92
CA PHE A 380 -12.73 -3.45 -8.93
C PHE A 380 -13.20 -3.61 -10.37
N THR A 381 -12.92 -4.76 -10.96
CA THR A 381 -13.11 -5.04 -12.39
C THR A 381 -14.14 -6.11 -12.64
N ASN A 382 -14.61 -6.77 -11.58
CA ASN A 382 -15.47 -7.92 -11.66
C ASN A 382 -16.75 -7.72 -10.84
N PRO A 383 -17.67 -6.81 -11.22
CA PRO A 383 -18.97 -6.67 -10.56
C PRO A 383 -19.80 -7.94 -10.71
N LEU A 384 -20.70 -8.19 -9.74
CA LEU A 384 -21.63 -9.29 -9.84
C LEU A 384 -22.56 -9.11 -11.06
N PRO A 385 -22.75 -10.15 -11.90
CA PRO A 385 -23.68 -10.09 -13.01
C PRO A 385 -25.13 -10.07 -12.49
N PRO A 386 -26.10 -9.56 -13.30
CA PRO A 386 -27.51 -9.67 -12.96
C PRO A 386 -27.92 -11.12 -12.65
N GLY A 387 -28.73 -11.32 -11.60
CA GLY A 387 -29.18 -12.65 -11.15
C GLY A 387 -28.23 -13.33 -10.15
N ALA A 388 -27.02 -12.81 -9.93
CA ALA A 388 -26.12 -13.35 -8.91
C ALA A 388 -26.69 -13.24 -7.48
N ASP A 389 -27.57 -12.26 -7.25
CA ASP A 389 -28.27 -12.03 -5.99
C ASP A 389 -29.23 -13.17 -5.61
N GLU A 390 -29.74 -13.93 -6.59
CA GLU A 390 -30.64 -15.06 -6.35
C GLU A 390 -29.91 -16.21 -5.62
N HIS A 391 -28.60 -16.35 -5.84
CA HIS A 391 -27.76 -17.35 -5.18
C HIS A 391 -27.33 -16.94 -3.76
N ILE A 392 -27.37 -15.65 -3.43
CA ILE A 392 -26.94 -15.12 -2.14
C ILE A 392 -28.07 -15.23 -1.13
N ALA A 393 -27.94 -16.17 -0.19
CA ALA A 393 -28.94 -16.42 0.84
C ALA A 393 -28.83 -15.45 2.02
N ALA A 394 -27.61 -15.08 2.42
CA ALA A 394 -27.39 -14.20 3.55
C ALA A 394 -26.05 -13.46 3.48
N VAL A 395 -25.99 -12.31 4.16
CA VAL A 395 -24.79 -11.49 4.34
C VAL A 395 -24.60 -11.22 5.83
N ALA A 396 -23.43 -11.53 6.39
CA ALA A 396 -23.09 -11.33 7.79
C ALA A 396 -21.83 -10.48 7.96
N LEU A 397 -22.01 -9.24 8.43
CA LEU A 397 -20.94 -8.25 8.56
C LEU A 397 -20.68 -7.92 10.03
N PHE A 398 -19.40 -7.84 10.41
CA PHE A 398 -18.96 -7.59 11.78
C PHE A 398 -17.99 -6.40 11.80
N GLY A 399 -18.19 -5.44 12.70
CA GLY A 399 -17.29 -4.29 12.83
C GLY A 399 -17.16 -3.49 11.54
N ASN A 400 -18.28 -3.28 10.85
CA ASN A 400 -18.28 -2.68 9.53
C ASN A 400 -18.16 -1.15 9.60
N GLY A 401 -17.10 -0.60 9.00
CA GLY A 401 -16.87 0.84 8.94
C GLY A 401 -17.67 1.58 7.88
N THR A 402 -18.34 0.90 6.96
CA THR A 402 -19.17 1.59 5.95
C THR A 402 -20.42 2.25 6.53
N GLN A 403 -20.80 1.94 7.77
CA GLN A 403 -21.81 2.69 8.53
C GLN A 403 -21.53 4.20 8.61
N TRP A 404 -20.27 4.62 8.42
CA TRP A 404 -19.87 6.03 8.32
C TRP A 404 -20.56 6.79 7.19
N VAL A 405 -20.90 6.10 6.10
CA VAL A 405 -21.56 6.68 4.92
C VAL A 405 -23.00 6.17 4.76
N GLY A 406 -23.39 5.16 5.54
CA GLY A 406 -24.71 4.52 5.57
C GLY A 406 -24.58 2.99 5.51
N PRO A 407 -25.49 2.21 6.12
CA PRO A 407 -25.45 0.75 6.00
C PRO A 407 -25.63 0.33 4.54
N ILE A 408 -25.10 -0.83 4.14
CA ILE A 408 -25.16 -1.28 2.74
C ILE A 408 -26.60 -1.36 2.21
N THR A 409 -27.53 -1.60 3.12
CA THR A 409 -28.97 -1.66 2.89
C THR A 409 -29.58 -0.35 2.37
N THR A 410 -28.86 0.76 2.57
CA THR A 410 -29.17 2.07 1.98
C THR A 410 -28.70 2.18 0.54
N PHE A 411 -27.59 1.50 0.19
CA PHE A 411 -26.94 1.60 -1.11
C PHE A 411 -27.39 0.53 -2.11
N ASN A 412 -27.80 -0.64 -1.61
CA ASN A 412 -28.43 -1.69 -2.41
C ASN A 412 -29.57 -2.37 -1.63
N PRO A 413 -30.82 -1.88 -1.79
CA PRO A 413 -31.98 -2.38 -1.03
C PRO A 413 -32.29 -3.87 -1.23
N ILE A 414 -31.75 -4.50 -2.29
CA ILE A 414 -32.03 -5.90 -2.65
C ILE A 414 -31.58 -6.87 -1.54
N TYR A 415 -30.56 -6.51 -0.76
CA TYR A 415 -30.03 -7.36 0.29
C TYR A 415 -30.57 -7.05 1.70
N ASN A 416 -31.52 -6.12 1.82
CA ASN A 416 -32.02 -5.64 3.12
C ASN A 416 -32.64 -6.75 3.95
N ASP A 417 -33.35 -7.65 3.30
CA ASP A 417 -34.05 -8.75 3.95
C ASP A 417 -33.10 -9.84 4.44
N ARG A 418 -31.85 -9.87 3.93
CA ARG A 418 -30.89 -10.96 4.15
C ARG A 418 -29.51 -10.51 4.62
N THR A 419 -29.39 -9.27 5.11
CA THR A 419 -28.14 -8.75 5.68
C THR A 419 -28.28 -8.55 7.18
N ILE A 420 -27.30 -9.03 7.94
CA ILE A 420 -27.11 -8.70 9.34
C ILE A 420 -25.78 -7.97 9.52
N GLU A 421 -25.85 -6.76 10.07
CA GLU A 421 -24.68 -5.97 10.46
C GLU A 421 -24.56 -5.92 11.98
N LEU A 422 -23.41 -6.32 12.50
CA LEU A 422 -23.15 -6.43 13.92
C LEU A 422 -22.01 -5.50 14.31
N CYS A 423 -22.28 -4.63 15.28
CA CYS A 423 -21.34 -3.68 15.84
C CYS A 423 -21.30 -3.83 17.36
N HIS A 424 -20.13 -4.14 17.89
CA HIS A 424 -19.97 -4.44 19.31
C HIS A 424 -19.83 -3.18 20.15
N GLY A 425 -20.80 -2.91 21.04
CA GLY A 425 -20.69 -1.84 22.04
C GLY A 425 -20.27 -0.49 21.44
N ALA A 426 -19.17 0.05 21.95
CA ALA A 426 -18.59 1.31 21.49
C ALA A 426 -17.52 1.12 20.41
N ASP A 427 -17.57 0.02 19.63
CA ASP A 427 -16.63 -0.26 18.55
C ASP A 427 -16.39 1.00 17.72
N PRO A 428 -15.17 1.55 17.76
CA PRO A 428 -14.88 2.82 17.12
C PRO A 428 -15.06 2.73 15.60
N VAL A 429 -14.75 1.59 14.98
CA VAL A 429 -14.91 1.43 13.53
C VAL A 429 -16.38 1.59 13.12
N CYS A 430 -17.32 1.11 13.94
CA CYS A 430 -18.75 1.29 13.71
C CYS A 430 -19.28 2.67 14.14
N ASN A 431 -18.81 3.19 15.29
CA ASN A 431 -19.41 4.34 15.98
C ASN A 431 -18.41 5.49 16.18
N PRO A 432 -18.20 6.37 15.19
CA PRO A 432 -17.14 7.38 15.23
C PRO A 432 -17.40 8.64 16.04
N ALA A 433 -18.39 8.64 16.91
CA ALA A 433 -18.93 9.88 17.46
C ALA A 433 -18.12 10.51 18.61
N ASP A 434 -17.10 9.85 19.19
CA ASP A 434 -16.29 10.46 20.25
C ASP A 434 -14.78 10.17 20.15
N PRO A 435 -13.98 11.13 19.65
CA PRO A 435 -12.52 11.02 19.55
C PRO A 435 -11.80 10.80 20.89
N LYS A 436 -12.41 11.18 22.04
CA LYS A 436 -11.79 11.04 23.36
C LYS A 436 -11.83 9.60 23.89
N THR A 437 -12.77 8.78 23.40
CA THR A 437 -12.92 7.39 23.82
C THR A 437 -12.49 6.39 22.74
N TRP A 438 -12.29 6.85 21.50
CA TRP A 438 -11.89 6.04 20.34
C TRP A 438 -10.75 5.04 20.62
N SER A 439 -9.62 5.49 21.19
CA SER A 439 -8.49 4.61 21.51
C SER A 439 -8.82 3.62 22.63
N ASN A 440 -9.59 4.05 23.62
CA ASN A 440 -9.98 3.22 24.76
C ASN A 440 -11.04 2.16 24.37
N ASN A 441 -11.79 2.42 23.30
CA ASN A 441 -12.82 1.52 22.79
C ASN A 441 -12.27 0.54 21.75
N TRP A 442 -11.01 0.62 21.33
CA TRP A 442 -10.43 -0.31 20.37
C TRP A 442 -10.55 -1.80 20.76
N PRO A 443 -10.46 -2.19 22.05
CA PRO A 443 -10.75 -3.56 22.47
C PRO A 443 -12.14 -4.06 22.05
N GLU A 444 -13.12 -3.17 21.92
CA GLU A 444 -14.48 -3.47 21.45
C GLU A 444 -14.49 -3.88 19.97
N HIS A 445 -13.54 -3.39 19.17
CA HIS A 445 -13.43 -3.77 17.75
C HIS A 445 -12.82 -5.17 17.57
N LEU A 446 -12.04 -5.68 18.53
CA LEU A 446 -11.28 -6.92 18.37
C LEU A 446 -12.19 -8.13 18.26
N ALA A 447 -11.83 -9.09 17.39
CA ALA A 447 -12.62 -10.30 17.15
C ALA A 447 -13.06 -11.05 18.44
N PRO A 448 -12.24 -11.17 19.50
CA PRO A 448 -12.69 -11.78 20.75
C PRO A 448 -13.87 -11.07 21.43
N ALA A 449 -14.04 -9.75 21.26
CA ALA A 449 -15.16 -9.02 21.84
C ALA A 449 -16.49 -9.46 21.20
N TYR A 450 -16.54 -9.45 19.87
CA TYR A 450 -17.65 -9.97 19.06
C TYR A 450 -18.02 -11.42 19.39
N ILE A 451 -17.01 -12.29 19.53
CA ILE A 451 -17.22 -13.71 19.86
C ILE A 451 -17.80 -13.84 21.28
N LYS A 452 -17.22 -13.18 22.27
CA LYS A 452 -17.66 -13.26 23.68
C LYS A 452 -19.06 -12.69 23.89
N ALA A 453 -19.44 -11.67 23.11
CA ALA A 453 -20.76 -11.08 23.16
C ALA A 453 -21.85 -11.94 22.51
N GLY A 454 -21.51 -13.09 21.92
CA GLY A 454 -22.48 -13.96 21.25
C GLY A 454 -22.94 -13.43 19.88
N MET A 455 -22.29 -12.39 19.35
CA MET A 455 -22.68 -11.81 18.06
C MET A 455 -22.45 -12.79 16.89
N VAL A 456 -21.44 -13.65 17.00
CA VAL A 456 -21.24 -14.73 16.02
C VAL A 456 -22.39 -15.74 16.02
N ASP A 457 -22.93 -16.06 17.20
CA ASP A 457 -24.10 -16.92 17.33
C ASP A 457 -25.35 -16.25 16.75
N GLN A 458 -25.56 -14.97 17.05
CA GLN A 458 -26.64 -14.17 16.46
C GLN A 458 -26.57 -14.16 14.92
N ALA A 459 -25.39 -13.98 14.34
CA ALA A 459 -25.20 -14.05 12.89
C ALA A 459 -25.49 -15.46 12.35
N ALA A 460 -25.04 -16.50 13.04
CA ALA A 460 -25.26 -17.88 12.62
C ALA A 460 -26.76 -18.26 12.67
N ASP A 461 -27.49 -17.80 13.69
CA ASP A 461 -28.95 -17.97 13.78
C ASP A 461 -29.68 -17.24 12.64
N PHE A 462 -29.29 -15.99 12.37
CA PHE A 462 -29.84 -15.22 11.27
C PHE A 462 -29.61 -15.90 9.91
N VAL A 463 -28.36 -16.30 9.63
CA VAL A 463 -28.00 -16.99 8.40
C VAL A 463 -28.71 -18.34 8.28
N ALA A 464 -28.80 -19.13 9.35
CA ALA A 464 -29.51 -20.40 9.33
C ALA A 464 -31.00 -20.23 8.98
N GLY A 465 -31.63 -19.14 9.42
CA GLY A 465 -33.01 -18.80 9.04
C GLY A 465 -33.20 -18.38 7.57
N LYS A 466 -32.12 -18.20 6.80
CA LYS A 466 -32.13 -17.85 5.37
C LYS A 466 -31.74 -18.99 4.43
N LEU A 467 -31.27 -20.12 4.98
CA LEU A 467 -30.81 -21.31 4.27
C LEU A 467 -31.86 -22.42 4.28
#